data_AF-A0AAV7SDW4-F1
#
_entry.id   AF-A0AAV7SDW4-F1
#
_cell.length_a   1.000
_cell.length_b   1.000
_cell.length_c   1.000
_cell.angle_alpha   90.00
_cell.angle_beta   90.00
_cell.angle_gamma   90.00
#
_symmetry.space_group_name_H-M   'P 1'
#
loop_
_entity.id
_entity.type
_entity.pdbx_description
1 polymer ?
#
loop_
_entity_poly.entity_id
_entity_poly.type
_entity_poly.pdbx_seq_one_letter_code
_entity_poly.pdbx_strand_id
1 'polypeptide(L)' 'AAMCTAPVLKAPDYSKEFVVQTDASEHGIGAVLSQLNEEGLDQPVAFISRRLLPRERRWSAI' A
#
# COMPACT_ATOMS: atom_id res chain seq x y z
N ALA A 1 -9.65 -10.03 5.98
CA ALA A 1 -8.96 -11.19 5.40
C ALA A 1 -7.45 -10.92 5.45
N ALA A 2 -6.65 -11.88 5.93
CA ALA A 2 -5.19 -11.83 5.81
C ALA A 2 -4.80 -12.67 4.59
N MET A 3 -3.73 -12.31 3.88
CA MET A 3 -3.27 -13.09 2.74
C MET A 3 -2.89 -14.50 3.21
N CYS A 4 -3.55 -15.52 2.64
CA CYS A 4 -3.26 -16.92 2.93
C CYS A 4 -1.94 -17.40 2.30
N THR A 5 -1.39 -16.62 1.36
CA THR A 5 -0.11 -16.84 0.69
C THR A 5 0.71 -15.55 0.74
N ALA A 6 1.97 -15.64 1.14
CA ALA A 6 2.86 -14.48 1.15
C ALA A 6 3.16 -14.06 -0.31
N PRO A 7 2.81 -12.84 -0.74
CA PRO A 7 3.18 -12.35 -2.05
C PRO A 7 4.69 -12.11 -2.09
N VAL A 8 5.29 -12.34 -3.25
CA VAL A 8 6.71 -12.08 -3.48
C VAL A 8 6.92 -10.57 -3.61
N LEU A 9 7.54 -9.97 -2.59
CA LEU A 9 7.97 -8.57 -2.64
C LEU A 9 9.18 -8.43 -3.56
N LYS A 10 9.19 -7.38 -4.38
CA LYS A 10 10.32 -7.01 -5.21
C LYS A 10 11.17 -5.94 -4.52
N ALA A 11 12.49 -6.05 -4.65
CA ALA A 11 13.38 -4.98 -4.23
C ALA A 11 13.10 -3.71 -5.07
N PRO A 12 13.07 -2.51 -4.45
CA PRO A 12 12.79 -1.28 -5.16
C PRO A 12 13.85 -1.00 -6.23
N ASP A 13 13.38 -0.63 -7.42
CA ASP A 13 14.21 -0.11 -8.49
C ASP A 13 14.00 1.40 -8.60
N TYR A 14 14.94 2.18 -8.09
CA TYR A 14 14.82 3.64 -8.06
C TYR A 14 14.85 4.33 -9.43
N SER A 15 15.12 3.58 -10.52
CA SER A 15 15.02 4.09 -11.88
C SER A 15 13.59 4.04 -12.44
N LYS A 16 12.69 3.30 -11.78
CA LYS A 16 11.29 3.12 -12.19
C LYS A 16 10.35 3.98 -11.35
N GLU A 17 9.22 4.33 -11.93
CA GLU A 17 8.17 5.02 -11.21
C GLU A 17 7.59 4.15 -10.10
N PHE A 18 7.27 4.78 -8.98
CA PHE A 18 6.57 4.16 -7.87
C PHE A 18 5.09 4.48 -7.95
N VAL A 19 4.25 3.46 -7.82
CA VAL A 19 2.81 3.61 -7.70
C VAL A 19 2.42 3.39 -6.24
N VAL A 20 1.68 4.34 -5.68
CA VAL A 20 1.14 4.24 -4.32
C VAL A 20 -0.37 4.12 -4.41
N GLN A 21 -0.88 2.96 -4.01
CA GLN A 21 -2.31 2.73 -3.86
C GLN A 21 -2.65 2.81 -2.38
N THR A 22 -3.57 3.68 -2.01
CA THR A 22 -3.99 3.87 -0.62
C THR A 22 -5.47 3.61 -0.45
N ASP A 23 -5.84 3.02 0.68
CA ASP A 23 -7.21 2.91 1.12
C ASP A 23 -7.30 3.28 2.61
N ALA A 24 -8.41 3.88 3.02
CA ALA A 24 -8.60 4.35 4.38
C ALA A 24 -9.98 3.96 4.90
N SER A 25 -10.01 3.61 6.18
CA SER A 25 -11.23 3.38 6.96
C SER A 25 -11.26 4.34 8.14
N GLU A 26 -12.38 4.36 8.87
CA GLU A 26 -12.50 5.11 10.13
C GLU A 26 -11.43 4.73 11.18
N HIS A 27 -10.80 3.56 11.05
CA HIS A 27 -9.89 3.01 12.06
C HIS A 27 -8.41 3.04 11.67
N GLY A 28 -8.11 3.09 10.38
CA GLY A 28 -6.76 2.85 9.88
C GLY A 28 -6.63 3.14 8.40
N ILE A 29 -5.38 3.32 7.98
CA ILE A 29 -4.98 3.53 6.58
C ILE A 29 -4.13 2.32 6.17
N GLY A 30 -4.38 1.82 4.97
CA GLY A 30 -3.54 0.84 4.27
C GLY A 30 -2.97 1.45 3.00
N ALA A 31 -1.79 1.00 2.62
CA ALA A 31 -1.20 1.32 1.33
C ALA A 31 -0.37 0.17 0.77
N VAL A 32 -0.32 0.10 -0.56
CA VAL A 32 0.61 -0.74 -1.32
C VAL A 32 1.53 0.18 -2.11
N LEU A 33 2.83 -0.04 -1.96
CA LEU A 33 3.85 0.52 -2.84
C LEU A 33 4.19 -0.53 -3.89
N SER A 34 3.96 -0.24 -5.17
CA SER A 34 4.26 -1.14 -6.28
C SER A 34 5.08 -0.44 -7.37
N GLN A 35 5.66 -1.25 -8.25
CA GLN A 35 6.28 -0.80 -9.50
C GLN A 35 5.86 -1.74 -10.62
N LEU A 36 5.73 -1.23 -11.84
CA LEU A 36 5.41 -2.05 -13.00
C LEU A 36 6.59 -2.99 -13.33
N ASN A 37 6.28 -4.27 -13.50
CA ASN A 37 7.22 -5.27 -13.99
C ASN A 37 7.37 -5.19 -15.52
N GLU A 38 8.21 -6.05 -16.10
CA GLU A 38 8.45 -6.12 -17.55
C GLU A 38 7.22 -6.54 -18.35
N GLU A 39 6.24 -7.18 -17.70
CA GLU A 39 4.96 -7.59 -18.28
C GLU A 39 3.88 -6.51 -18.16
N GLY A 40 4.23 -5.34 -17.58
CA GLY A 40 3.28 -4.23 -17.36
C GLY A 40 2.29 -4.49 -16.22
N LEU A 41 2.61 -5.40 -15.29
CA LEU A 41 1.80 -5.70 -14.11
C LEU A 41 2.39 -5.04 -12.85
N ASP A 42 1.51 -4.58 -11.97
CA ASP A 42 1.90 -4.06 -10.66
C ASP A 42 2.57 -5.14 -9.81
N GLN A 43 3.84 -4.94 -9.47
CA GLN A 43 4.57 -5.80 -8.56
C GLN A 43 4.79 -5.10 -7.22
N PRO A 44 4.34 -5.68 -6.10
CA PRO A 44 4.45 -5.04 -4.79
C PRO A 44 5.90 -4.99 -4.31
N VAL A 45 6.30 -3.81 -3.83
CA VAL A 45 7.57 -3.53 -3.14
C VAL A 45 7.34 -3.57 -1.63
N ALA A 46 6.25 -2.97 -1.15
CA ALA A 46 5.92 -2.95 0.27
C ALA A 46 4.42 -2.85 0.54
N PHE A 47 3.98 -3.46 1.64
CA PHE A 47 2.66 -3.25 2.23
C PHE A 47 2.80 -2.41 3.49
N ILE A 48 2.01 -1.35 3.58
CA ILE A 48 2.04 -0.40 4.70
C ILE A 48 0.67 -0.38 5.33
N SER A 49 0.60 -0.45 6.65
CA SER A 49 -0.64 -0.26 7.38
C SER A 49 -0.38 0.48 8.69
N ARG A 50 -1.30 1.38 9.03
CA ARG A 50 -1.20 2.19 10.25
C ARG A 50 -2.58 2.43 10.82
N ARG A 51 -2.74 2.22 12.13
CA ARG A 51 -3.95 2.66 12.84
C ARG A 51 -3.99 4.19 12.93
N LEU A 52 -5.17 4.75 12.69
CA LEU A 52 -5.42 6.17 12.92
C LEU A 52 -5.38 6.47 14.42
N LEU A 53 -4.73 7.58 14.78
CA LEU A 53 -4.78 8.10 16.15
C LEU A 53 -6.20 8.60 16.46
N PRO A 54 -6.63 8.67 17.73
CA PRO A 54 -7.97 9.12 18.09
C PRO A 54 -8.36 10.48 17.50
N ARG A 55 -7.40 11.40 17.36
CA ARG A 55 -7.61 12.71 16.70
C ARG A 55 -7.81 12.61 15.19
N GLU A 56 -7.16 11.64 14.54
CA GLU A 56 -7.16 11.46 13.08
C GLU A 56 -8.43 10.77 12.60
N ARG A 57 -9.04 9.94 13.45
CA ARG A 57 -10.37 9.34 13.17
C ARG A 57 -11.49 10.37 13.00
N ARG A 58 -11.28 11.60 13.47
CA ARG A 58 -12.24 12.70 13.37
C ARG A 58 -12.05 13.55 12.11
N TRP A 59 -11.07 13.23 11.27
CA TRP A 59 -10.89 13.92 10.00
C TRP A 59 -12.02 13.55 9.03
N SER A 60 -12.45 14.50 8.21
CA SER A 60 -13.41 14.21 7.14
C SER A 60 -12.75 13.29 6.12
N ALA A 61 -13.45 12.22 5.72
CA ALA A 61 -13.02 11.31 4.67
C ALA A 61 -13.49 11.74 3.27
N ILE A 62 -14.23 12.86 3.18
CA ILE A 62 -14.83 13.47 1.98
C ILE A 62 -14.63 14.98 2.03
#